data_AF-A0A953ZW04-F1
#
_entry.id   AF-A0A953ZW04-F1
#
_cell.length_a   1.000
_cell.length_b   1.000
_cell.length_c   1.000
_cell.angle_alpha   90.00
_cell.angle_beta   90.00
_cell.angle_gamma   90.00
#
_symmetry.space_group_name_H-M   'P 1'
#
loop_
_entity.id
_entity.type
_entity.pdbx_description
1 polymer ?
#
loop_
_entity_poly.entity_id
_entity_poly.type
_entity_poly.pdbx_seq_one_letter_code
_entity_poly.pdbx_strand_id
1 'polypeptide(L)'
;MRDSAQPAATVLVLSDDTPWRTELADWARRADQTQQVNWVSRQLAYHTRPAGRPSVVVLAGARAAFGPLEVLPDSRCLLTFGAGLPEISPDGLEVRLAFREAGRAPVIVWQDALPAFDNERPWRKVVVDLSGQAGKRGDLLIYCDPGPRNESAADWLAVYELVVSPAAELTLNRARAFPALRAANEIAHFSQTYTHALYEAPAEQAAVPSEPPAPDVYRYYTDRLLQRLELDCIDFASRLRARIAQQSGPVRVLSLASGAARIEEELLRGVDPERVALTLTDLNPDLLRIATERLESHARVDGRLLDLNRLELPAESFDVVLCVSALHHVVELEHVVDQIAATLVPGGEFWSIGEYVGRNGSRLFDDALQVADRFFRSLPETYRHNRNPGAAGEVDAALPNHDCSLTCFEGIRSEEIEAIVARRLQPVEVRRFDCFLWRLFNLAYLDNYDLSRAADRALVERAIDLEVEFFHGGGQPTTLNGVFCR
;
A
#
# COMPACT_ATOMS: atom_id res chain seq x y z
N MET A 1 -43.74 -17.26 10.65
CA MET A 1 -42.29 -17.30 10.94
C MET A 1 -41.74 -15.94 10.58
N ARG A 2 -41.06 -15.27 11.52
CA ARG A 2 -40.51 -13.93 11.29
C ARG A 2 -39.38 -14.04 10.28
N ASP A 3 -39.54 -13.40 9.13
CA ASP A 3 -38.47 -13.15 8.17
C ASP A 3 -37.36 -12.40 8.92
N SER A 4 -36.23 -13.06 9.14
CA SER A 4 -35.03 -12.38 9.63
C SER A 4 -34.43 -11.62 8.46
N ALA A 5 -35.02 -10.47 8.13
CA ALA A 5 -34.50 -9.61 7.08
C ALA A 5 -33.05 -9.23 7.42
N GLN A 6 -32.12 -9.66 6.57
CA GLN A 6 -30.68 -9.41 6.72
C GLN A 6 -30.44 -7.91 6.98
N PRO A 7 -29.62 -7.54 7.97
CA PRO A 7 -29.34 -6.12 8.26
C PRO A 7 -28.77 -5.45 7.01
N ALA A 8 -29.20 -4.21 6.73
CA ALA A 8 -28.65 -3.45 5.62
C ALA A 8 -27.27 -2.92 6.00
N ALA A 9 -26.34 -2.98 5.05
CA ALA A 9 -25.03 -2.36 5.22
C ALA A 9 -25.14 -0.84 4.99
N THR A 10 -24.44 -0.06 5.81
CA THR A 10 -24.27 1.40 5.61
C THR A 10 -23.03 1.74 4.80
N VAL A 11 -22.11 0.78 4.67
CA VAL A 11 -20.91 0.84 3.84
C VAL A 11 -20.91 -0.37 2.90
N LEU A 12 -20.78 -0.11 1.60
CA LEU A 12 -20.48 -1.14 0.60
C LEU A 12 -19.02 -1.03 0.21
N VAL A 13 -18.30 -2.13 0.21
CA VAL A 13 -16.98 -2.25 -0.41
C VAL A 13 -16.98 -3.49 -1.28
N LEU A 14 -16.64 -3.34 -2.56
CA LEU A 14 -16.35 -4.48 -3.41
C LEU A 14 -15.00 -5.07 -2.98
N SER A 15 -15.04 -6.33 -2.61
CA SER A 15 -13.96 -7.07 -1.96
C SER A 15 -14.01 -8.55 -2.37
N ASP A 16 -13.15 -9.36 -1.76
CA ASP A 16 -12.93 -10.77 -2.06
C ASP A 16 -14.24 -11.58 -2.14
N ASP A 17 -15.17 -11.33 -1.22
CA ASP A 17 -16.38 -12.13 -0.99
C ASP A 17 -17.70 -11.33 -1.16
N THR A 18 -17.65 -10.05 -1.55
CA THR A 18 -18.84 -9.19 -1.69
C THR A 18 -19.94 -9.85 -2.54
N PRO A 19 -21.11 -10.18 -1.97
CA PRO A 19 -22.15 -10.86 -2.73
C PRO A 19 -22.82 -9.91 -3.72
N TRP A 20 -23.30 -10.46 -4.83
CA TRP A 20 -24.19 -9.77 -5.76
C TRP A 20 -25.33 -10.70 -6.19
N ARG A 21 -26.38 -10.09 -6.72
CA ARG A 21 -27.42 -10.79 -7.49
C ARG A 21 -27.31 -10.37 -8.94
N THR A 22 -27.43 -11.33 -9.84
CA THR A 22 -27.44 -11.10 -11.28
C THR A 22 -28.86 -10.90 -11.77
N GLU A 23 -29.12 -9.78 -12.44
CA GLU A 23 -30.39 -9.51 -13.11
C GLU A 23 -30.16 -9.32 -14.60
N LEU A 24 -31.04 -9.90 -15.43
CA LEU A 24 -30.87 -9.93 -16.87
C LEU A 24 -32.01 -9.18 -17.58
N ALA A 25 -31.66 -8.45 -18.63
CA ALA A 25 -32.62 -7.94 -19.59
C ALA A 25 -33.36 -9.11 -20.29
N ASP A 26 -34.55 -8.84 -20.84
CA ASP A 26 -35.40 -9.90 -21.41
C ASP A 26 -34.73 -10.67 -22.55
N TRP A 27 -33.93 -9.99 -23.37
CA TRP A 27 -33.18 -10.62 -24.46
C TRP A 27 -32.04 -11.49 -23.93
N ALA A 28 -31.31 -11.03 -22.91
CA ALA A 28 -30.24 -11.78 -22.26
C ALA A 28 -30.79 -13.03 -21.55
N ARG A 29 -31.96 -12.92 -20.90
CA ARG A 29 -32.67 -14.08 -20.31
C ARG A 29 -32.99 -15.16 -21.33
N ARG A 30 -33.40 -14.77 -22.55
CA ARG A 30 -33.67 -15.73 -23.63
C ARG A 30 -32.38 -16.41 -24.12
N ALA A 31 -31.28 -15.67 -24.21
CA ALA A 31 -29.97 -16.22 -24.58
C ALA A 31 -29.41 -17.16 -23.50
N ASP A 32 -29.63 -16.85 -22.22
CA ASP A 32 -29.09 -17.65 -21.11
C ASP A 32 -29.70 -19.05 -21.02
N GLN A 33 -30.99 -19.18 -21.35
CA GLN A 33 -31.70 -20.47 -21.39
C GLN A 33 -31.07 -21.50 -22.33
N THR A 34 -30.24 -21.05 -23.29
CA THR A 34 -29.59 -21.93 -24.27
C THR A 34 -28.10 -22.14 -24.01
N GLN A 35 -27.44 -21.28 -23.22
CA GLN A 35 -25.97 -21.23 -23.16
C GLN A 35 -25.36 -21.25 -21.74
N GLN A 36 -26.15 -21.14 -20.66
CA GLN A 36 -25.66 -21.11 -19.26
C GLN A 36 -24.46 -20.16 -19.07
N VAL A 37 -24.65 -18.88 -19.42
CA VAL A 37 -23.57 -17.90 -19.47
C VAL A 37 -23.33 -17.32 -18.08
N ASN A 38 -22.06 -17.13 -17.70
CA ASN A 38 -21.71 -16.45 -16.46
C ASN A 38 -21.76 -14.92 -16.64
N TRP A 39 -22.96 -14.35 -16.62
CA TRP A 39 -23.22 -12.94 -16.93
C TRP A 39 -22.60 -11.92 -15.97
N VAL A 40 -22.31 -12.33 -14.73
CA VAL A 40 -21.59 -11.52 -13.74
C VAL A 40 -20.61 -12.41 -13.00
N SER A 41 -19.32 -12.11 -13.12
CA SER A 41 -18.25 -12.97 -12.61
C SER A 41 -17.10 -12.20 -12.01
N ARG A 42 -16.38 -12.79 -11.06
CA ARG A 42 -15.09 -12.27 -10.58
C ARG A 42 -13.99 -12.65 -11.56
N GLN A 43 -13.14 -11.70 -11.93
CA GLN A 43 -11.98 -11.94 -12.78
C GLN A 43 -10.79 -11.07 -12.34
N LEU A 44 -9.59 -11.45 -12.75
CA LEU A 44 -8.39 -10.61 -12.65
C LEU A 44 -8.12 -10.02 -14.03
N ALA A 45 -7.93 -8.70 -14.12
CA ALA A 45 -7.61 -8.04 -15.37
C ALA A 45 -6.10 -8.12 -15.64
N TYR A 46 -5.73 -8.83 -16.70
CA TYR A 46 -4.33 -8.98 -17.13
C TYR A 46 -3.94 -8.10 -18.32
N HIS A 47 -4.93 -7.53 -19.03
CA HIS A 47 -4.71 -6.66 -20.18
C HIS A 47 -4.43 -5.20 -19.80
N THR A 48 -4.75 -4.80 -18.57
CA THR A 48 -4.52 -3.44 -18.06
C THR A 48 -3.33 -3.43 -17.11
N ARG A 49 -2.53 -2.36 -17.08
CA ARG A 49 -1.44 -2.20 -16.09
C ARG A 49 -1.91 -1.37 -14.87
N PRO A 50 -1.69 -1.80 -13.61
CA PRO A 50 -1.01 -3.03 -13.23
C PRO A 50 -1.86 -4.28 -13.53
N ALA A 51 -1.21 -5.33 -14.01
CA ALA A 51 -1.86 -6.59 -14.31
C ALA A 51 -2.27 -7.31 -13.01
N GLY A 52 -3.30 -8.15 -13.09
CA GLY A 52 -3.84 -8.87 -11.94
C GLY A 52 -4.76 -8.02 -11.07
N ARG A 53 -5.32 -6.91 -11.58
CA ARG A 53 -6.28 -6.10 -10.81
C ARG A 53 -7.62 -6.85 -10.67
N PRO A 54 -8.17 -7.03 -9.46
CA PRO A 54 -9.48 -7.64 -9.26
C PRO A 54 -10.60 -6.84 -9.90
N SER A 55 -11.57 -7.56 -10.45
CA SER A 55 -12.78 -6.95 -10.98
C SER A 55 -13.99 -7.88 -10.85
N VAL A 56 -15.17 -7.26 -10.86
CA VAL A 56 -16.41 -7.93 -11.22
C VAL A 56 -16.75 -7.56 -12.65
N VAL A 57 -16.75 -8.54 -13.53
CA VAL A 57 -17.10 -8.38 -14.94
C VAL A 57 -18.60 -8.58 -15.11
N VAL A 58 -19.27 -7.60 -15.70
CA VAL A 58 -20.70 -7.59 -16.02
C VAL A 58 -20.83 -7.59 -17.55
N LEU A 59 -21.48 -8.61 -18.11
CA LEU A 59 -21.70 -8.71 -19.56
C LEU A 59 -22.87 -7.82 -19.98
N ALA A 60 -22.85 -7.31 -21.22
CA ALA A 60 -23.92 -6.50 -21.76
C ALA A 60 -25.29 -7.20 -21.66
N GLY A 61 -26.29 -6.47 -21.16
CA GLY A 61 -27.63 -6.99 -20.86
C GLY A 61 -27.79 -7.52 -19.44
N ALA A 62 -26.71 -7.60 -18.65
CA ALA A 62 -26.74 -7.96 -17.25
C ALA A 62 -26.62 -6.74 -16.33
N ARG A 63 -27.04 -6.94 -15.08
CA ARG A 63 -26.94 -5.98 -13.99
C ARG A 63 -26.46 -6.69 -12.74
N ALA A 64 -25.44 -6.16 -12.11
CA ALA A 64 -24.98 -6.60 -10.80
C ALA A 64 -25.67 -5.77 -9.71
N ALA A 65 -26.49 -6.41 -8.87
CA ALA A 65 -27.17 -5.77 -7.76
C ALA A 65 -26.48 -6.09 -6.42
N PHE A 66 -26.09 -5.03 -5.70
CA PHE A 66 -25.41 -5.06 -4.41
C PHE A 66 -26.34 -4.49 -3.33
N GLY A 67 -26.59 -5.26 -2.27
CA GLY A 67 -27.46 -4.82 -1.17
C GLY A 67 -28.29 -5.94 -0.53
N PRO A 68 -29.13 -5.59 0.46
CA PRO A 68 -29.62 -4.24 0.73
C PRO A 68 -28.61 -3.32 1.44
N LEU A 69 -28.63 -2.04 1.06
CA LEU A 69 -27.85 -0.93 1.61
C LEU A 69 -28.77 0.11 2.22
N GLU A 70 -28.34 0.74 3.30
CA GLU A 70 -28.93 1.96 3.84
C GLU A 70 -28.03 3.14 3.48
N VAL A 71 -28.55 4.08 2.70
CA VAL A 71 -27.78 5.24 2.26
C VAL A 71 -27.76 6.29 3.37
N LEU A 72 -26.58 6.59 3.89
CA LEU A 72 -26.40 7.60 4.93
C LEU A 72 -26.42 9.02 4.33
N PRO A 73 -26.62 10.06 5.16
CA PRO A 73 -26.35 11.43 4.76
C PRO A 73 -24.91 11.56 4.21
N ASP A 74 -24.77 12.33 3.14
CA ASP A 74 -23.46 12.58 2.49
C ASP A 74 -22.73 11.32 1.96
N SER A 75 -23.45 10.20 1.76
CA SER A 75 -22.89 9.04 1.08
C SER A 75 -22.46 9.36 -0.35
N ARG A 76 -21.27 8.88 -0.71
CA ARG A 76 -20.73 8.87 -2.07
C ARG A 76 -20.57 7.44 -2.56
N CYS A 77 -20.72 7.24 -3.86
CA CYS A 77 -20.36 6.01 -4.55
C CYS A 77 -19.10 6.24 -5.40
N LEU A 78 -17.97 5.69 -4.98
CA LEU A 78 -16.79 5.57 -5.82
C LEU A 78 -16.98 4.36 -6.74
N LEU A 79 -16.85 4.58 -8.05
CA LEU A 79 -16.87 3.54 -9.06
C LEU A 79 -15.63 3.70 -9.96
N THR A 80 -14.80 2.66 -10.01
CA THR A 80 -13.74 2.54 -11.01
C THR A 80 -14.08 1.41 -11.95
N PHE A 81 -14.16 1.70 -13.25
CA PHE A 81 -14.64 0.74 -14.25
C PHE A 81 -13.89 0.89 -15.58
N GLY A 82 -13.88 -0.17 -16.39
CA GLY A 82 -13.25 -0.18 -17.71
C GLY A 82 -13.73 -1.35 -18.55
N ALA A 83 -13.03 -1.64 -19.64
CA ALA A 83 -13.34 -2.80 -20.47
C ALA A 83 -12.82 -4.09 -19.82
N GLY A 84 -13.66 -5.12 -19.76
CA GLY A 84 -13.31 -6.47 -19.30
C GLY A 84 -12.54 -7.29 -20.33
N LEU A 85 -12.47 -6.81 -21.57
CA LEU A 85 -11.70 -7.41 -22.67
C LEU A 85 -10.77 -6.35 -23.30
N PRO A 86 -9.71 -6.76 -24.01
CA PRO A 86 -8.84 -5.86 -24.77
C PRO A 86 -9.50 -5.31 -26.06
N GLU A 87 -10.81 -5.42 -26.18
CA GLU A 87 -11.66 -4.88 -27.23
C GLU A 87 -13.10 -4.75 -26.69
N ILE A 88 -13.87 -3.81 -27.25
CA ILE A 88 -15.33 -3.68 -27.01
C ILE A 88 -16.03 -3.54 -28.36
N SER A 89 -17.37 -3.61 -28.40
CA SER A 89 -18.11 -3.47 -29.66
C SER A 89 -17.81 -2.11 -30.33
N PRO A 90 -17.80 -2.01 -31.67
CA PRO A 90 -17.43 -0.77 -32.36
C PRO A 90 -18.35 0.44 -32.13
N ASP A 91 -19.55 0.23 -31.57
CA ASP A 91 -20.47 1.28 -31.13
C ASP A 91 -20.32 1.62 -29.63
N GLY A 92 -19.38 0.99 -28.94
CA GLY A 92 -19.11 1.17 -27.52
C GLY A 92 -20.06 0.41 -26.60
N LEU A 93 -19.92 0.64 -25.30
CA LEU A 93 -20.84 0.11 -24.28
C LEU A 93 -21.30 1.23 -23.35
N GLU A 94 -22.52 1.08 -22.81
CA GLU A 94 -23.10 2.00 -21.83
C GLU A 94 -22.98 1.44 -20.41
N VAL A 95 -22.65 2.31 -19.47
CA VAL A 95 -22.53 2.00 -18.05
C VAL A 95 -23.51 2.86 -17.29
N ARG A 96 -24.36 2.23 -16.46
CA ARG A 96 -25.31 2.97 -15.62
C ARG A 96 -25.22 2.51 -14.18
N LEU A 97 -25.33 3.46 -13.28
CA LEU A 97 -25.47 3.24 -11.85
C LEU A 97 -26.87 3.64 -11.43
N ALA A 98 -27.57 2.74 -10.74
CA ALA A 98 -28.91 3.00 -10.23
C ALA A 98 -29.03 2.63 -8.76
N PHE A 99 -29.97 3.27 -8.06
CA PHE A 99 -30.40 2.85 -6.74
C PHE A 99 -31.86 2.39 -6.79
N ARG A 100 -32.15 1.21 -6.26
CA ARG A 100 -33.49 0.64 -6.17
C ARG A 100 -33.90 0.52 -4.71
N GLU A 101 -34.69 1.48 -4.24
CA GLU A 101 -35.37 1.38 -2.94
C GLU A 101 -36.30 0.16 -2.92
N ALA A 102 -36.37 -0.53 -1.79
CA ALA A 102 -37.20 -1.71 -1.63
C ALA A 102 -38.66 -1.45 -2.05
N GLY A 103 -39.18 -2.28 -2.97
CA GLY A 103 -40.54 -2.14 -3.49
C GLY A 103 -40.75 -1.02 -4.52
N ARG A 104 -39.69 -0.30 -4.93
CA ARG A 104 -39.77 0.75 -5.96
C ARG A 104 -38.99 0.38 -7.22
N ALA A 105 -39.26 1.10 -8.30
CA ALA A 105 -38.45 1.03 -9.51
C ALA A 105 -37.05 1.64 -9.28
N PRO A 106 -35.99 1.14 -9.96
CA PRO A 106 -34.66 1.75 -9.92
C PRO A 106 -34.67 3.19 -10.41
N VAL A 107 -33.91 4.05 -9.73
CA VAL A 107 -33.61 5.42 -10.17
C VAL A 107 -32.17 5.46 -10.64
N ILE A 108 -31.94 5.86 -11.90
CA ILE A 108 -30.57 6.09 -12.40
C ILE A 108 -29.99 7.29 -11.67
N VAL A 109 -28.87 7.09 -10.99
CA VAL A 109 -28.14 8.14 -10.27
C VAL A 109 -26.96 8.66 -11.08
N TRP A 110 -26.45 7.85 -12.02
CA TRP A 110 -25.35 8.22 -12.91
C TRP A 110 -25.30 7.32 -14.14
N GLN A 111 -24.79 7.84 -15.26
CA GLN A 111 -24.56 7.09 -16.49
C GLN A 111 -23.39 7.69 -17.29
N ASP A 112 -22.69 6.85 -18.04
CA ASP A 112 -21.62 7.20 -18.99
C ASP A 112 -21.49 6.11 -20.06
N ALA A 113 -20.63 6.33 -21.05
CA ALA A 113 -20.30 5.35 -22.07
C ALA A 113 -18.79 5.16 -22.22
N LEU A 114 -18.38 3.92 -22.51
CA LEU A 114 -17.04 3.60 -22.99
C LEU A 114 -17.11 3.44 -24.51
N PRO A 115 -16.62 4.42 -25.29
CA PRO A 115 -16.72 4.39 -26.75
C PRO A 115 -15.74 3.42 -27.40
N ALA A 116 -14.60 3.14 -26.75
CA ALA A 116 -13.59 2.20 -27.18
C ALA A 116 -12.73 1.75 -25.97
N PHE A 117 -12.01 0.64 -26.12
CA PHE A 117 -10.91 0.27 -25.24
C PHE A 117 -9.71 1.20 -25.49
N ASP A 118 -9.13 1.75 -24.43
CA ASP A 118 -7.94 2.60 -24.46
C ASP A 118 -6.90 2.02 -23.49
N ASN A 119 -5.78 1.54 -24.01
CA ASN A 119 -4.74 0.92 -23.20
C ASN A 119 -3.95 1.94 -22.35
N GLU A 120 -3.92 3.21 -22.76
CA GLU A 120 -3.27 4.29 -22.00
C GLU A 120 -4.19 4.81 -20.89
N ARG A 121 -5.51 4.63 -21.05
CA ARG A 121 -6.53 4.98 -20.05
C ARG A 121 -7.50 3.82 -19.83
N PRO A 122 -6.99 2.70 -19.28
CA PRO A 122 -7.72 1.43 -19.23
C PRO A 122 -8.99 1.45 -18.36
N TRP A 123 -9.13 2.45 -17.49
CA TRP A 123 -10.31 2.62 -16.64
C TRP A 123 -10.66 4.09 -16.42
N ARG A 124 -11.90 4.33 -16.04
CA ARG A 124 -12.44 5.60 -15.57
C ARG A 124 -12.77 5.49 -14.09
N LYS A 125 -12.55 6.58 -13.37
CA LYS A 125 -12.92 6.72 -11.95
C LYS A 125 -13.93 7.83 -11.81
N VAL A 126 -15.05 7.55 -11.15
CA VAL A 126 -16.09 8.53 -10.85
C VAL A 126 -16.50 8.45 -9.38
N VAL A 127 -16.84 9.59 -8.79
CA VAL A 127 -17.47 9.67 -7.47
C VAL A 127 -18.86 10.27 -7.66
N VAL A 128 -19.88 9.45 -7.44
CA VAL A 128 -21.29 9.82 -7.59
C VAL A 128 -21.87 10.23 -6.24
N ASP A 129 -22.60 11.35 -6.19
CA ASP A 129 -23.31 11.76 -4.99
C ASP A 129 -24.60 10.94 -4.82
N LEU A 130 -24.74 10.24 -3.70
CA LEU A 130 -25.94 9.48 -3.34
C LEU A 130 -26.81 10.20 -2.30
N SER A 131 -26.51 11.46 -1.95
CA SER A 131 -27.28 12.24 -0.95
C SER A 131 -28.77 12.31 -1.25
N GLY A 132 -29.18 12.33 -2.53
CA GLY A 132 -30.60 12.26 -2.95
C GLY A 132 -31.31 10.94 -2.62
N GLN A 133 -30.57 9.94 -2.15
CA GLN A 133 -31.07 8.65 -1.68
C GLN A 133 -30.94 8.47 -0.16
N ALA A 134 -30.47 9.49 0.58
CA ALA A 134 -30.27 9.40 2.02
C ALA A 134 -31.53 8.94 2.78
N GLY A 135 -31.33 8.06 3.75
CA GLY A 135 -32.39 7.42 4.55
C GLY A 135 -33.17 6.32 3.82
N LYS A 136 -32.89 6.07 2.53
CA LYS A 136 -33.53 4.98 1.79
C LYS A 136 -32.75 3.69 1.96
N ARG A 137 -33.49 2.57 1.94
CA ARG A 137 -32.96 1.21 1.98
C ARG A 137 -33.24 0.49 0.68
N GLY A 138 -32.20 -0.07 0.05
CA GLY A 138 -32.33 -0.60 -1.31
C GLY A 138 -31.06 -1.22 -1.87
N ASP A 139 -31.09 -1.57 -3.14
CA ASP A 139 -29.93 -2.11 -3.85
C ASP A 139 -29.24 -1.03 -4.68
N LEU A 140 -27.92 -1.11 -4.77
CA LEU A 140 -27.16 -0.42 -5.80
C LEU A 140 -26.99 -1.36 -7.00
N LEU A 141 -27.29 -0.87 -8.19
CA LEU A 141 -27.24 -1.66 -9.42
C LEU A 141 -26.21 -1.06 -10.38
N ILE A 142 -25.32 -1.91 -10.91
CA ILE A 142 -24.42 -1.57 -12.00
C ILE A 142 -24.91 -2.27 -13.26
N TYR A 143 -25.15 -1.48 -14.31
CA TYR A 143 -25.62 -1.94 -15.60
C TYR A 143 -24.44 -1.97 -16.58
N CYS A 144 -24.38 -3.03 -17.37
CA CYS A 144 -23.67 -3.03 -18.65
C CYS A 144 -24.71 -3.17 -19.75
N ASP A 145 -24.83 -2.18 -20.61
CA ASP A 145 -25.72 -2.21 -21.77
C ASP A 145 -24.89 -2.04 -23.06
N PRO A 146 -25.34 -2.62 -24.19
CA PRO A 146 -24.65 -2.43 -25.45
C PRO A 146 -24.75 -0.98 -25.93
N GLY A 147 -23.88 -0.60 -26.87
CA GLY A 147 -23.88 0.71 -27.48
C GLY A 147 -25.13 1.03 -28.33
N PRO A 148 -25.16 2.20 -28.98
CA PRO A 148 -26.35 2.69 -29.68
C PRO A 148 -26.85 1.83 -30.84
N ARG A 149 -25.99 0.97 -31.42
CA ARG A 149 -26.37 0.02 -32.48
C ARG A 149 -26.76 -1.35 -31.94
N ASN A 150 -26.72 -1.52 -30.61
CA ASN A 150 -27.07 -2.75 -29.91
C ASN A 150 -26.19 -3.95 -30.35
N GLU A 151 -24.93 -3.68 -30.69
CA GLU A 151 -23.90 -4.71 -30.81
C GLU A 151 -23.37 -5.00 -29.40
N SER A 152 -23.19 -6.28 -29.03
CA SER A 152 -22.90 -6.65 -27.63
C SER A 152 -21.87 -7.77 -27.49
N ALA A 153 -21.22 -8.18 -28.58
CA ALA A 153 -20.42 -9.40 -28.62
C ALA A 153 -19.15 -9.31 -27.73
N ALA A 154 -18.57 -8.11 -27.64
CA ALA A 154 -17.36 -7.84 -26.87
C ALA A 154 -17.61 -6.93 -25.65
N ASP A 155 -18.86 -6.60 -25.34
CA ASP A 155 -19.18 -5.60 -24.31
C ASP A 155 -19.22 -6.22 -22.93
N TRP A 156 -18.04 -6.18 -22.31
CA TRP A 156 -17.77 -6.69 -20.98
C TRP A 156 -17.34 -5.50 -20.13
N LEU A 157 -18.10 -5.16 -19.10
CA LEU A 157 -17.78 -4.09 -18.18
C LEU A 157 -17.01 -4.66 -16.99
N ALA A 158 -15.73 -4.29 -16.83
CA ALA A 158 -14.99 -4.58 -15.61
C ALA A 158 -15.24 -3.50 -14.56
N VAL A 159 -15.77 -3.89 -13.40
CA VAL A 159 -15.89 -3.04 -12.20
C VAL A 159 -14.72 -3.36 -11.28
N TYR A 160 -13.73 -2.47 -11.24
CA TYR A 160 -12.51 -2.64 -10.46
C TYR A 160 -12.66 -2.19 -9.00
N GLU A 161 -13.41 -1.12 -8.76
CA GLU A 161 -13.69 -0.61 -7.43
C GLU A 161 -15.15 -0.19 -7.36
N LEU A 162 -15.81 -0.57 -6.27
CA LEU A 162 -17.13 -0.08 -5.92
C LEU A 162 -17.17 0.15 -4.42
N VAL A 163 -17.29 1.40 -4.00
CA VAL A 163 -17.37 1.77 -2.59
C VAL A 163 -18.53 2.73 -2.37
N VAL A 164 -19.46 2.38 -1.50
CA VAL A 164 -20.48 3.30 -0.98
C VAL A 164 -20.17 3.59 0.47
N SER A 165 -19.94 4.85 0.80
CA SER A 165 -19.54 5.28 2.14
C SER A 165 -19.88 6.76 2.33
N PRO A 166 -20.08 7.26 3.57
CA PRO A 166 -19.96 8.69 3.86
C PRO A 166 -18.65 9.26 3.28
N ALA A 167 -18.70 10.49 2.78
CA ALA A 167 -17.57 11.11 2.08
C ALA A 167 -16.29 11.15 2.92
N ALA A 168 -16.40 11.39 4.23
CA ALA A 168 -15.25 11.47 5.15
C ALA A 168 -14.53 10.12 5.35
N GLU A 169 -15.21 8.99 5.14
CA GLU A 169 -14.68 7.64 5.36
C GLU A 169 -14.35 6.93 4.04
N LEU A 170 -14.58 7.58 2.89
CA LEU A 170 -14.49 6.95 1.57
C LEU A 170 -13.07 6.41 1.29
N THR A 171 -12.03 7.15 1.68
CA THR A 171 -10.62 6.73 1.51
C THR A 171 -10.30 5.49 2.32
N LEU A 172 -10.66 5.48 3.62
CA LEU A 172 -10.46 4.33 4.50
C LEU A 172 -11.25 3.10 4.01
N ASN A 173 -12.53 3.27 3.69
CA ASN A 173 -13.36 2.16 3.21
C ASN A 173 -12.91 1.63 1.84
N ARG A 174 -12.34 2.48 0.99
CA ARG A 174 -11.67 2.04 -0.24
C ARG A 174 -10.43 1.21 0.05
N ALA A 175 -9.59 1.60 1.01
CA ALA A 175 -8.38 0.88 1.39
C ALA A 175 -8.68 -0.52 1.98
N ARG A 176 -9.86 -0.70 2.60
CA ARG A 176 -10.36 -1.99 3.11
C ARG A 176 -10.75 -3.01 2.02
N ALA A 177 -10.74 -2.63 0.75
CA ALA A 177 -11.10 -3.53 -0.35
C ALA A 177 -10.04 -4.61 -0.57
N PHE A 178 -10.48 -5.86 -0.77
CA PHE A 178 -9.64 -7.01 -1.12
C PHE A 178 -8.51 -7.32 -0.11
N PRO A 179 -8.76 -7.36 1.21
CA PRO A 179 -7.71 -7.54 2.21
C PRO A 179 -7.01 -8.91 2.06
N ALA A 180 -7.73 -9.97 1.68
CA ALA A 180 -7.13 -11.30 1.55
C ALA A 180 -6.16 -11.36 0.37
N LEU A 181 -6.56 -10.78 -0.77
CA LEU A 181 -5.68 -10.67 -1.93
C LEU A 181 -4.45 -9.79 -1.63
N ARG A 182 -4.64 -8.63 -1.01
CA ARG A 182 -3.53 -7.72 -0.69
C ARG A 182 -2.52 -8.38 0.24
N ALA A 183 -2.99 -9.10 1.26
CA ALA A 183 -2.13 -9.86 2.17
C ALA A 183 -1.36 -10.96 1.42
N ALA A 184 -2.03 -11.70 0.53
CA ALA A 184 -1.36 -12.71 -0.29
C ALA A 184 -0.28 -12.11 -1.21
N ASN A 185 -0.58 -10.96 -1.84
CA ASN A 185 0.37 -10.25 -2.69
C ASN A 185 1.57 -9.71 -1.90
N GLU A 186 1.32 -9.21 -0.69
CA GLU A 186 2.36 -8.69 0.21
C GLU A 186 3.30 -9.80 0.69
N ILE A 187 2.76 -10.93 1.17
CA ILE A 187 3.56 -12.10 1.55
C ILE A 187 4.39 -12.58 0.35
N ALA A 188 3.77 -12.72 -0.83
CA ALA A 188 4.47 -13.16 -2.02
C ALA A 188 5.58 -12.18 -2.45
N HIS A 189 5.33 -10.87 -2.35
CA HIS A 189 6.31 -9.84 -2.67
C HIS A 189 7.51 -9.89 -1.71
N PHE A 190 7.27 -9.85 -0.40
CA PHE A 190 8.37 -9.81 0.57
C PHE A 190 9.15 -11.13 0.64
N SER A 191 8.51 -12.28 0.46
CA SER A 191 9.22 -13.56 0.36
C SER A 191 10.22 -13.59 -0.82
N GLN A 192 10.01 -12.79 -1.86
CA GLN A 192 10.98 -12.61 -2.96
C GLN A 192 11.97 -11.47 -2.68
N THR A 193 11.49 -10.32 -2.21
CA THR A 193 12.35 -9.13 -1.98
C THR A 193 13.47 -9.42 -0.98
N TYR A 194 13.19 -10.17 0.08
CA TYR A 194 14.18 -10.51 1.11
C TYR A 194 15.25 -11.53 0.64
N THR A 195 15.16 -12.08 -0.57
CA THR A 195 16.26 -12.89 -1.15
C THR A 195 17.34 -12.03 -1.83
N HIS A 196 17.15 -10.72 -1.93
CA HIS A 196 18.13 -9.83 -2.52
C HIS A 196 19.31 -9.58 -1.56
N ALA A 197 20.54 -9.47 -2.08
CA ALA A 197 21.77 -9.28 -1.29
C ALA A 197 21.73 -8.04 -0.35
N LEU A 198 20.93 -7.02 -0.70
CA LEU A 198 20.66 -5.86 0.16
C LEU A 198 20.05 -6.25 1.53
N TYR A 199 19.29 -7.34 1.57
CA TYR A 199 18.59 -7.83 2.76
C TYR A 199 19.22 -9.09 3.36
N GLU A 200 20.19 -9.71 2.69
CA GLU A 200 20.97 -10.82 3.25
C GLU A 200 21.86 -10.32 4.39
N ALA A 201 21.84 -11.03 5.53
CA ALA A 201 22.80 -10.78 6.59
C ALA A 201 24.20 -11.23 6.12
N PRO A 202 25.29 -10.52 6.46
CA PRO A 202 26.63 -11.07 6.30
C PRO A 202 26.71 -12.38 7.09
N ALA A 203 27.10 -13.49 6.44
CA ALA A 203 27.20 -14.79 7.11
C ALA A 203 28.12 -14.70 8.35
N GLU A 204 27.64 -15.15 9.51
CA GLU A 204 28.37 -15.18 10.80
C GLU A 204 29.70 -15.96 10.75
N GLN A 205 29.97 -16.70 9.66
CA GLN A 205 31.20 -17.49 9.49
C GLN A 205 32.26 -16.83 8.58
N ALA A 206 32.00 -15.66 8.02
CA ALA A 206 33.06 -14.88 7.40
C ALA A 206 33.86 -14.18 8.50
N ALA A 207 35.16 -14.47 8.60
CA ALA A 207 36.09 -13.72 9.45
C ALA A 207 35.79 -12.23 9.31
N VAL A 208 35.65 -11.51 10.43
CA VAL A 208 35.39 -10.05 10.48
C VAL A 208 36.27 -9.40 9.41
N PRO A 209 35.68 -8.91 8.30
CA PRO A 209 36.47 -8.29 7.25
C PRO A 209 37.24 -7.12 7.87
N SER A 210 38.53 -7.00 7.55
CA SER A 210 39.38 -5.93 8.08
C SER A 210 38.90 -4.53 7.68
N GLU A 211 38.05 -4.45 6.65
CA GLU A 211 37.34 -3.26 6.21
C GLU A 211 35.85 -3.61 6.06
N PRO A 212 34.93 -2.74 6.52
CA PRO A 212 33.51 -2.94 6.28
C PRO A 212 33.25 -3.01 4.77
N PRO A 213 32.29 -3.84 4.31
CA PRO A 213 31.93 -3.89 2.90
C PRO A 213 31.56 -2.49 2.40
N ALA A 214 31.93 -2.19 1.15
CA ALA A 214 31.56 -0.92 0.53
C ALA A 214 30.02 -0.76 0.62
N PRO A 215 29.51 0.42 1.00
CA PRO A 215 28.08 0.63 1.09
C PRO A 215 27.45 0.41 -0.28
N ASP A 216 26.25 -0.15 -0.32
CA ASP A 216 25.41 -0.08 -1.51
C ASP A 216 25.06 1.39 -1.82
N VAL A 217 24.53 1.62 -3.01
CA VAL A 217 24.16 2.96 -3.49
C VAL A 217 23.10 3.59 -2.60
N TYR A 218 22.19 2.80 -2.03
CA TYR A 218 21.12 3.28 -1.18
C TYR A 218 21.66 3.90 0.11
N ARG A 219 22.53 3.17 0.81
CA ARG A 219 23.21 3.66 2.00
C ARG A 219 24.12 4.85 1.69
N TYR A 220 24.87 4.77 0.58
CA TYR A 220 25.75 5.85 0.15
C TYR A 220 25.00 7.17 -0.06
N TYR A 221 23.91 7.17 -0.83
CA TYR A 221 23.19 8.41 -1.08
C TYR A 221 22.50 8.93 0.19
N THR A 222 21.97 8.03 1.04
CA THR A 222 21.30 8.42 2.29
C THR A 222 22.25 9.17 3.22
N ASP A 223 23.44 8.60 3.48
CA ASP A 223 24.45 9.22 4.35
C ASP A 223 24.88 10.60 3.81
N ARG A 224 25.07 10.70 2.49
CA ARG A 224 25.50 11.95 1.84
C ARG A 224 24.40 13.00 1.75
N LEU A 225 23.15 12.59 1.57
CA LEU A 225 22.00 13.47 1.60
C LEU A 225 21.85 14.10 2.97
N LEU A 226 21.83 13.29 4.03
CA LEU A 226 21.70 13.79 5.41
C LEU A 226 22.86 14.74 5.78
N GLN A 227 24.09 14.41 5.37
CA GLN A 227 25.23 15.29 5.55
C GLN A 227 25.03 16.66 4.87
N ARG A 228 24.54 16.69 3.63
CA ARG A 228 24.35 17.94 2.86
C ARG A 228 23.16 18.76 3.34
N LEU A 229 22.12 18.11 3.86
CA LEU A 229 20.98 18.78 4.48
C LEU A 229 21.28 19.26 5.90
N GLU A 230 22.47 18.97 6.43
CA GLU A 230 22.86 19.26 7.82
C GLU A 230 21.87 18.64 8.83
N LEU A 231 21.28 17.49 8.47
CA LEU A 231 20.40 16.72 9.32
C LEU A 231 21.20 15.66 10.05
N ASP A 232 21.15 15.69 11.36
CA ASP A 232 21.65 14.61 12.21
C ASP A 232 20.74 13.38 12.12
N CYS A 233 21.36 12.20 12.14
CA CYS A 233 20.64 10.94 12.28
C CYS A 233 20.20 10.75 13.73
N ILE A 234 18.96 10.27 13.93
CA ILE A 234 18.54 9.80 15.24
C ILE A 234 19.33 8.53 15.57
N ASP A 235 20.18 8.58 16.59
CA ASP A 235 20.95 7.41 17.06
C ASP A 235 20.10 6.52 17.97
N PHE A 236 19.24 5.72 17.34
CA PHE A 236 18.36 4.76 18.01
C PHE A 236 19.14 3.73 18.85
N ALA A 237 20.34 3.33 18.42
CA ALA A 237 21.14 2.34 19.15
C ALA A 237 21.67 2.92 20.47
N SER A 238 22.23 4.12 20.45
CA SER A 238 22.65 4.81 21.68
C SER A 238 21.45 5.14 22.58
N ARG A 239 20.30 5.47 21.99
CA ARG A 239 19.05 5.68 22.73
C ARG A 239 18.58 4.42 23.46
N LEU A 240 18.65 3.26 22.80
CA LEU A 240 18.33 1.97 23.42
C LEU A 240 19.28 1.67 24.58
N ARG A 241 20.59 1.84 24.37
CA ARG A 241 21.61 1.64 25.42
C ARG A 241 21.39 2.56 26.61
N ALA A 242 20.99 3.81 26.39
CA ALA A 242 20.66 4.75 27.46
C ALA A 242 19.45 4.27 28.28
N ARG A 243 18.38 3.79 27.63
CA ARG A 243 17.22 3.21 28.32
C ARG A 243 17.59 1.98 29.13
N ILE A 244 18.41 1.09 28.56
CA ILE A 244 18.95 -0.08 29.25
C ILE A 244 19.75 0.36 30.49
N ALA A 245 20.62 1.36 30.38
CA ALA A 245 21.42 1.82 31.52
C ALA A 245 20.57 2.39 32.68
N GLN A 246 19.39 2.94 32.38
CA GLN A 246 18.49 3.56 33.36
C GLN A 246 17.54 2.58 34.07
N GLN A 247 17.36 1.37 33.53
CA GLN A 247 16.43 0.38 34.08
C GLN A 247 17.17 -0.76 34.80
N SER A 248 16.65 -1.19 35.94
CA SER A 248 17.19 -2.33 36.69
C SER A 248 16.84 -3.69 36.07
N GLY A 249 15.71 -3.77 35.37
CA GLY A 249 15.25 -4.95 34.64
C GLY A 249 15.59 -4.90 33.15
N PRO A 250 15.15 -5.92 32.39
CA PRO A 250 15.22 -5.87 30.93
C PRO A 250 14.28 -4.80 30.37
N VAL A 251 14.73 -4.07 29.36
CA VAL A 251 13.88 -3.18 28.56
C VAL A 251 12.95 -4.04 27.72
N ARG A 252 11.64 -3.79 27.78
CA ARG A 252 10.65 -4.52 26.98
C ARG A 252 10.42 -3.79 25.67
N VAL A 253 10.75 -4.46 24.58
CA VAL A 253 10.72 -3.92 23.22
C VAL A 253 9.71 -4.69 22.40
N LEU A 254 8.82 -4.01 21.69
CA LEU A 254 7.92 -4.59 20.70
C LEU A 254 8.34 -4.12 19.31
N SER A 255 8.61 -5.03 18.36
CA SER A 255 8.78 -4.69 16.95
C SER A 255 7.56 -5.10 16.13
N LEU A 256 6.90 -4.11 15.53
CA LEU A 256 5.73 -4.27 14.68
C LEU A 256 6.15 -4.45 13.22
N ALA A 257 5.65 -5.52 12.57
CA ALA A 257 6.03 -5.90 11.21
C ALA A 257 7.57 -5.97 11.04
N SER A 258 8.20 -6.83 11.84
CA SER A 258 9.67 -6.89 11.97
C SER A 258 10.39 -7.32 10.69
N GLY A 259 9.69 -7.90 9.71
CA GLY A 259 10.30 -8.50 8.54
C GLY A 259 11.35 -9.54 8.96
N ALA A 260 12.54 -9.47 8.36
CA ALA A 260 13.69 -10.30 8.77
C ALA A 260 14.51 -9.71 9.95
N ALA A 261 14.04 -8.62 10.56
CA ALA A 261 14.61 -7.97 11.74
C ALA A 261 16.09 -7.54 11.65
N ARG A 262 16.53 -7.06 10.48
CA ARG A 262 17.92 -6.58 10.26
C ARG A 262 18.24 -5.34 11.09
N ILE A 263 17.30 -4.40 11.18
CA ILE A 263 17.52 -3.14 11.91
C ILE A 263 17.54 -3.39 13.41
N GLU A 264 16.67 -4.26 13.90
CA GLU A 264 16.64 -4.70 15.30
C GLU A 264 17.95 -5.36 15.71
N GLU A 265 18.54 -6.22 14.86
CA GLU A 265 19.86 -6.81 15.11
C GLU A 265 20.95 -5.73 15.22
N GLU A 266 20.94 -4.74 14.32
CA GLU A 266 21.88 -3.60 14.37
C GLU A 266 21.73 -2.78 15.67
N LEU A 267 20.50 -2.56 16.14
CA LEU A 267 20.22 -1.85 17.39
C LEU A 267 20.72 -2.62 18.63
N LEU A 268 20.66 -3.94 18.59
CA LEU A 268 21.04 -4.82 19.71
C LEU A 268 22.52 -5.22 19.71
N ARG A 269 23.28 -4.86 18.67
CA ARG A 269 24.70 -5.19 18.61
C ARG A 269 25.47 -4.64 19.82
N GLY A 270 26.14 -5.55 20.53
CA GLY A 270 26.92 -5.26 21.73
C GLY A 270 26.09 -5.00 22.99
N VAL A 271 24.78 -5.25 22.95
CA VAL A 271 23.90 -5.25 24.12
C VAL A 271 23.94 -6.62 24.78
N ASP A 272 23.92 -6.67 26.12
CA ASP A 272 23.75 -7.92 26.87
C ASP A 272 22.35 -8.50 26.61
N PRO A 273 22.21 -9.72 26.06
CA PRO A 273 20.91 -10.30 25.69
C PRO A 273 19.92 -10.40 26.85
N GLU A 274 20.40 -10.49 28.09
CA GLU A 274 19.55 -10.55 29.29
C GLU A 274 18.90 -9.21 29.64
N ARG A 275 19.35 -8.12 29.01
CA ARG A 275 18.88 -6.74 29.24
C ARG A 275 17.75 -6.32 28.31
N VAL A 276 17.35 -7.17 27.37
CA VAL A 276 16.26 -6.89 26.43
C VAL A 276 15.30 -8.08 26.35
N ALA A 277 14.02 -7.80 26.55
CA ALA A 277 12.93 -8.71 26.24
C ALA A 277 12.23 -8.20 24.98
N LEU A 278 12.34 -8.94 23.88
CA LEU A 278 11.91 -8.51 22.56
C LEU A 278 10.71 -9.33 22.10
N THR A 279 9.59 -8.67 21.83
CA THR A 279 8.45 -9.26 21.11
C THR A 279 8.52 -8.85 19.65
N LEU A 280 8.54 -9.81 18.75
CA LEU A 280 8.51 -9.60 17.31
C LEU A 280 7.14 -9.95 16.76
N THR A 281 6.63 -9.15 15.84
CA THR A 281 5.37 -9.46 15.16
C THR A 281 5.52 -9.31 13.67
N ASP A 282 4.93 -10.21 12.91
CA ASP A 282 4.85 -10.12 11.46
C ASP A 282 3.64 -10.92 10.94
N LEU A 283 3.15 -10.56 9.75
CA LEU A 283 2.09 -11.31 9.06
C LEU A 283 2.65 -12.50 8.28
N ASN A 284 3.94 -12.45 7.90
CA ASN A 284 4.62 -13.49 7.15
C ASN A 284 5.31 -14.48 8.10
N PRO A 285 4.86 -15.75 8.14
CA PRO A 285 5.41 -16.74 9.06
C PRO A 285 6.89 -17.07 8.79
N ASP A 286 7.34 -17.00 7.53
CA ASP A 286 8.73 -17.30 7.17
C ASP A 286 9.67 -16.20 7.63
N LEU A 287 9.28 -14.93 7.46
CA LEU A 287 10.05 -13.78 7.93
C LEU A 287 10.11 -13.74 9.45
N LEU A 288 8.99 -13.99 10.14
CA LEU A 288 8.97 -14.06 11.60
C LEU A 288 9.91 -15.13 12.15
N ARG A 289 9.96 -16.30 11.51
CA ARG A 289 10.89 -17.38 11.87
C ARG A 289 12.34 -16.92 11.68
N ILE A 290 12.69 -16.35 10.53
CA ILE A 290 14.03 -15.82 10.23
C ILE A 290 14.44 -14.76 11.25
N ALA A 291 13.55 -13.81 11.55
CA ALA A 291 13.78 -12.74 12.51
C ALA A 291 14.00 -13.27 13.92
N THR A 292 13.21 -14.27 14.34
CA THR A 292 13.36 -14.90 15.65
C THR A 292 14.73 -15.58 15.77
N GLU A 293 15.08 -16.43 14.80
CA GLU A 293 16.38 -17.13 14.75
C GLU A 293 17.56 -16.15 14.76
N ARG A 294 17.47 -15.03 14.02
CA ARG A 294 18.50 -13.99 13.96
C ARG A 294 18.74 -13.30 15.31
N LEU A 295 17.70 -13.16 16.12
CA LEU A 295 17.73 -12.34 17.33
C LEU A 295 17.85 -13.14 18.63
N GLU A 296 17.77 -14.47 18.57
CA GLU A 296 17.91 -15.37 19.73
C GLU A 296 19.23 -15.18 20.50
N SER A 297 20.32 -14.81 19.82
CA SER A 297 21.62 -14.51 20.45
C SER A 297 21.74 -13.09 20.98
N HIS A 298 20.77 -12.21 20.68
CA HIS A 298 20.81 -10.77 20.94
C HIS A 298 19.82 -10.33 22.02
N ALA A 299 18.76 -11.08 22.28
CA ALA A 299 17.72 -10.76 23.26
C ALA A 299 16.93 -12.01 23.68
N ARG A 300 16.10 -11.88 24.72
CA ARG A 300 15.03 -12.85 24.98
C ARG A 300 13.87 -12.60 24.02
N VAL A 301 13.73 -13.43 22.98
CA VAL A 301 12.78 -13.20 21.87
C VAL A 301 11.47 -13.97 22.04
N ASP A 302 10.35 -13.31 21.75
CA ASP A 302 9.00 -13.88 21.63
C ASP A 302 8.40 -13.49 20.26
N GLY A 303 8.36 -14.42 19.31
CA GLY A 303 7.81 -14.20 17.98
C GLY A 303 6.30 -14.48 17.91
N ARG A 304 5.51 -13.55 17.36
CA ARG A 304 4.05 -13.66 17.24
C ARG A 304 3.55 -13.36 15.83
N LEU A 305 2.91 -14.34 15.20
CA LEU A 305 2.27 -14.17 13.90
C LEU A 305 0.99 -13.33 14.07
N LEU A 306 1.00 -12.09 13.56
CA LEU A 306 -0.08 -11.12 13.78
C LEU A 306 -0.30 -10.23 12.55
N ASP A 307 -1.57 -9.93 12.28
CA ASP A 307 -1.99 -8.89 11.34
C ASP A 307 -2.12 -7.56 12.10
N LEU A 308 -1.34 -6.55 11.71
CA LEU A 308 -1.40 -5.23 12.35
C LEU A 308 -2.78 -4.58 12.23
N ASN A 309 -3.55 -4.85 11.16
CA ASN A 309 -4.90 -4.31 11.00
C ASN A 309 -5.90 -4.87 12.02
N ARG A 310 -5.51 -5.91 12.79
CA ARG A 310 -6.32 -6.56 13.84
C ARG A 310 -5.56 -6.62 15.17
N LEU A 311 -4.60 -5.73 15.35
CA LEU A 311 -3.67 -5.73 16.48
C LEU A 311 -4.41 -5.56 17.81
N GLU A 312 -4.14 -6.42 18.78
CA GLU A 312 -4.60 -6.27 20.15
C GLU A 312 -3.40 -6.43 21.09
N LEU A 313 -3.06 -5.36 21.80
CA LEU A 313 -1.90 -5.33 22.69
C LEU A 313 -2.32 -5.08 24.15
N PRO A 314 -1.62 -5.69 25.11
CA PRO A 314 -1.84 -5.37 26.52
C PRO A 314 -1.42 -3.92 26.81
N ALA A 315 -2.19 -3.23 27.65
CA ALA A 315 -1.86 -1.86 28.05
C ALA A 315 -0.55 -1.81 28.87
N GLU A 316 0.18 -0.69 28.77
CA GLU A 316 1.35 -0.36 29.61
C GLU A 316 2.36 -1.52 29.78
N SER A 317 2.67 -2.18 28.66
CA SER A 317 3.46 -3.41 28.62
C SER A 317 4.84 -3.26 27.98
N PHE A 318 5.08 -2.20 27.21
CA PHE A 318 6.37 -2.00 26.51
C PHE A 318 7.01 -0.66 26.83
N ASP A 319 8.34 -0.68 26.93
CA ASP A 319 9.20 0.49 27.14
C ASP A 319 9.55 1.15 25.80
N VAL A 320 9.65 0.35 24.74
CA VAL A 320 9.87 0.80 23.35
C VAL A 320 8.96 0.01 22.42
N VAL A 321 8.26 0.70 21.53
CA VAL A 321 7.59 0.11 20.36
C VAL A 321 8.31 0.58 19.11
N LEU A 322 8.76 -0.34 18.28
CA LEU A 322 9.47 -0.11 17.02
C LEU A 322 8.52 -0.40 15.85
N CYS A 323 8.62 0.41 14.81
CA CYS A 323 8.08 0.09 13.50
C CYS A 323 9.09 0.55 12.44
N VAL A 324 9.62 -0.41 11.69
CA VAL A 324 10.69 -0.18 10.71
C VAL A 324 10.08 -0.28 9.32
N SER A 325 9.90 0.87 8.66
CA SER A 325 9.39 0.96 7.27
C SER A 325 8.14 0.10 7.04
N ALA A 326 7.11 0.25 7.88
CA ALA A 326 5.95 -0.65 7.83
C ALA A 326 4.57 -0.02 8.05
N LEU A 327 4.44 1.19 8.62
CA LEU A 327 3.11 1.79 8.81
C LEU A 327 2.41 2.07 7.47
N HIS A 328 3.15 2.36 6.40
CA HIS A 328 2.59 2.55 5.06
C HIS A 328 1.93 1.30 4.45
N HIS A 329 2.08 0.13 5.09
CA HIS A 329 1.36 -1.10 4.75
C HIS A 329 0.06 -1.30 5.53
N VAL A 330 -0.26 -0.40 6.47
CA VAL A 330 -1.41 -0.55 7.37
C VAL A 330 -2.62 0.22 6.84
N VAL A 331 -3.77 -0.44 6.80
CA VAL A 331 -5.07 0.20 6.49
C VAL A 331 -5.66 0.84 7.73
N GLU A 332 -5.70 0.11 8.86
CA GLU A 332 -6.31 0.57 10.12
C GLU A 332 -5.31 1.39 10.98
N LEU A 333 -4.73 2.44 10.38
CA LEU A 333 -3.72 3.29 11.01
C LEU A 333 -4.17 3.87 12.35
N GLU A 334 -5.40 4.35 12.44
CA GLU A 334 -5.97 4.92 13.67
C GLU A 334 -5.98 3.88 14.80
N HIS A 335 -6.41 2.66 14.50
CA HIS A 335 -6.43 1.55 15.46
C HIS A 335 -5.02 1.17 15.89
N VAL A 336 -4.09 1.00 14.95
CA VAL A 336 -2.70 0.62 15.25
C VAL A 336 -2.00 1.68 16.11
N VAL A 337 -2.15 2.96 15.78
CA VAL A 337 -1.57 4.05 16.57
C VAL A 337 -2.21 4.14 17.96
N ASP A 338 -3.52 3.87 18.09
CA ASP A 338 -4.19 3.78 19.39
C ASP A 338 -3.63 2.61 20.23
N GLN A 339 -3.36 1.45 19.62
CA GLN A 339 -2.71 0.30 20.28
C GLN A 339 -1.27 0.63 20.71
N ILE A 340 -0.49 1.30 19.85
CA ILE A 340 0.88 1.75 20.15
C ILE A 340 0.85 2.68 21.38
N ALA A 341 -0.02 3.69 21.38
CA ALA A 341 -0.11 4.63 22.49
C ALA A 341 -0.56 3.96 23.79
N ALA A 342 -1.51 3.02 23.73
CA ALA A 342 -2.03 2.33 24.91
C ALA A 342 -1.05 1.30 25.50
N THR A 343 -0.24 0.65 24.66
CA THR A 343 0.70 -0.39 25.12
C THR A 343 1.98 0.18 25.73
N LEU A 344 2.32 1.43 25.43
CA LEU A 344 3.47 2.10 26.03
C LEU A 344 3.26 2.34 27.53
N VAL A 345 4.27 2.01 28.34
CA VAL A 345 4.31 2.48 29.74
C VAL A 345 4.46 3.99 29.83
N PRO A 346 4.15 4.61 30.99
CA PRO A 346 4.58 5.99 31.26
C PRO A 346 6.09 6.16 31.03
N GLY A 347 6.47 7.07 30.13
CA GLY A 347 7.88 7.29 29.74
C GLY A 347 8.42 6.34 28.66
N GLY A 348 7.58 5.44 28.14
CA GLY A 348 7.87 4.63 26.97
C GLY A 348 7.87 5.44 25.68
N GLU A 349 8.49 4.90 24.63
CA GLU A 349 8.62 5.56 23.33
C GLU A 349 8.16 4.69 22.15
N PHE A 350 7.57 5.34 21.17
CA PHE A 350 7.35 4.79 19.83
C PHE A 350 8.45 5.28 18.88
N TRP A 351 9.13 4.37 18.21
CA TRP A 351 10.18 4.65 17.22
C TRP A 351 9.70 4.22 15.84
N SER A 352 9.57 5.20 14.94
CA SER A 352 9.29 4.99 13.52
C SER A 352 10.60 5.18 12.76
N ILE A 353 11.08 4.14 12.09
CA ILE A 353 12.40 4.13 11.45
C ILE A 353 12.23 3.85 9.96
N GLY A 354 12.65 4.79 9.11
CA GLY A 354 12.60 4.67 7.65
C GLY A 354 11.17 4.64 7.10
N GLU A 355 10.23 5.32 7.75
CA GLU A 355 8.82 5.25 7.37
C GLU A 355 8.53 6.08 6.12
N TYR A 356 7.77 5.51 5.18
CA TYR A 356 7.33 6.22 3.99
C TYR A 356 6.03 7.00 4.25
N VAL A 357 6.12 8.33 4.19
CA VAL A 357 5.04 9.28 4.48
C VAL A 357 4.64 10.12 3.26
N GLY A 358 5.04 9.68 2.06
CA GLY A 358 4.76 10.36 0.79
C GLY A 358 3.37 10.09 0.22
N ARG A 359 3.20 10.26 -1.10
CA ARG A 359 1.91 10.01 -1.78
C ARG A 359 1.51 8.54 -1.69
N ASN A 360 0.20 8.32 -1.55
CA ASN A 360 -0.40 6.99 -1.56
C ASN A 360 -0.02 6.18 -2.81
N GLY A 361 0.18 4.87 -2.60
CA GLY A 361 0.68 3.92 -3.59
C GLY A 361 2.17 3.98 -3.81
N SER A 362 2.93 4.50 -2.83
CA SER A 362 4.35 4.77 -2.91
C SER A 362 4.67 5.58 -4.17
N ARG A 363 3.97 6.69 -4.40
CA ARG A 363 4.19 7.56 -5.57
C ARG A 363 5.01 8.79 -5.22
N LEU A 364 5.69 9.36 -6.20
CA LEU A 364 6.25 10.70 -6.07
C LEU A 364 5.13 11.76 -6.12
N PHE A 365 5.32 12.86 -5.38
CA PHE A 365 4.58 14.10 -5.60
C PHE A 365 4.80 14.61 -7.04
N ASP A 366 3.83 15.31 -7.63
CA ASP A 366 3.86 15.67 -9.05
C ASP A 366 5.07 16.56 -9.42
N ASP A 367 5.51 17.42 -8.52
CA ASP A 367 6.70 18.27 -8.65
C ASP A 367 8.00 17.47 -8.52
N ALA A 368 8.09 16.60 -7.51
CA ALA A 368 9.22 15.70 -7.31
C ALA A 368 9.38 14.73 -8.50
N LEU A 369 8.27 14.20 -9.02
CA LEU A 369 8.25 13.34 -10.21
C LEU A 369 8.82 14.06 -11.43
N GLN A 370 8.45 15.33 -11.66
CA GLN A 370 8.95 16.09 -12.80
C GLN A 370 10.47 16.28 -12.75
N VAL A 371 11.02 16.51 -11.56
CA VAL A 371 12.47 16.68 -11.35
C VAL A 371 13.18 15.33 -11.50
N ALA A 372 12.72 14.30 -10.80
CA ALA A 372 13.30 12.97 -10.81
C ALA A 372 13.24 12.31 -12.20
N ASP A 373 12.10 12.38 -12.89
CA ASP A 373 11.93 11.82 -14.24
C ASP A 373 12.80 12.53 -15.27
N ARG A 374 12.97 13.86 -15.17
CA ARG A 374 13.90 14.59 -16.05
C ARG A 374 15.34 14.11 -15.86
N PHE A 375 15.77 13.94 -14.61
CA PHE A 375 17.09 13.39 -14.30
C PHE A 375 17.21 11.97 -14.83
N PHE A 376 16.24 11.10 -14.54
CA PHE A 376 16.22 9.71 -14.97
C PHE A 376 16.34 9.59 -16.49
N ARG A 377 15.51 10.32 -17.27
CA ARG A 377 15.56 10.32 -18.74
C ARG A 377 16.87 10.82 -19.33
N SER A 378 17.63 11.63 -18.58
CA SER A 378 18.95 12.09 -19.01
C SER A 378 20.05 11.02 -18.84
N LEU A 379 19.78 9.96 -18.08
CA LEU A 379 20.73 8.88 -17.84
C LEU A 379 20.89 7.99 -19.09
N PRO A 380 22.11 7.50 -19.35
CA PRO A 380 22.33 6.40 -20.29
C PRO A 380 21.43 5.20 -19.98
N GLU A 381 21.06 4.45 -21.02
CA GLU A 381 20.20 3.25 -20.90
C GLU A 381 20.71 2.26 -19.84
N THR A 382 22.03 2.14 -19.67
CA THR A 382 22.64 1.23 -18.70
C THR A 382 22.16 1.45 -17.26
N TYR A 383 21.74 2.67 -16.90
CA TYR A 383 21.25 3.01 -15.55
C TYR A 383 19.72 2.93 -15.42
N ARG A 384 19.01 2.77 -16.53
CA ARG A 384 17.55 2.68 -16.60
C ARG A 384 17.05 1.25 -16.84
N HIS A 385 17.94 0.26 -16.81
CA HIS A 385 17.53 -1.15 -16.86
C HIS A 385 16.81 -1.52 -15.58
N ASN A 386 15.58 -1.96 -15.72
CA ASN A 386 14.77 -2.47 -14.64
C ASN A 386 15.20 -3.90 -14.27
N ARG A 387 15.68 -4.07 -13.04
CA ARG A 387 16.14 -5.35 -12.51
C ARG A 387 15.12 -6.08 -11.65
N ASN A 388 13.91 -5.52 -11.49
CA ASN A 388 12.88 -6.20 -10.72
C ASN A 388 12.54 -7.58 -11.33
N PRO A 389 12.28 -8.60 -10.49
CA PRO A 389 11.76 -9.88 -10.97
C PRO A 389 10.53 -9.67 -11.85
N GLY A 390 10.53 -10.28 -13.05
CA GLY A 390 9.41 -10.16 -14.01
C GLY A 390 9.49 -9.00 -15.00
N ALA A 391 10.40 -8.03 -14.83
CA ALA A 391 10.64 -6.93 -15.77
C ALA A 391 11.82 -7.19 -16.73
N ALA A 392 12.27 -8.44 -16.82
CA ALA A 392 13.52 -8.93 -17.41
C ALA A 392 14.22 -7.97 -18.40
N GLY A 393 15.05 -7.07 -17.88
CA GLY A 393 15.98 -6.24 -18.66
C GLY A 393 15.37 -5.11 -19.47
N GLU A 394 14.07 -4.79 -19.29
CA GLU A 394 13.45 -3.64 -19.94
C GLU A 394 14.17 -2.34 -19.56
N VAL A 395 14.40 -1.49 -20.55
CA VAL A 395 14.94 -0.13 -20.34
C VAL A 395 13.75 0.81 -20.20
N ASP A 396 13.55 1.34 -19.00
CA ASP A 396 12.44 2.25 -18.75
C ASP A 396 12.69 3.60 -19.43
N ALA A 397 11.77 4.02 -20.31
CA ALA A 397 11.87 5.29 -21.03
C ALA A 397 11.58 6.52 -20.15
N ALA A 398 10.94 6.30 -19.00
CA ALA A 398 10.58 7.29 -18.00
C ALA A 398 10.58 6.63 -16.62
N LEU A 399 10.71 7.41 -15.55
CA LEU A 399 10.75 6.89 -14.18
C LEU A 399 9.37 6.29 -13.81
N PRO A 400 9.28 4.98 -13.46
CA PRO A 400 8.01 4.37 -13.10
C PRO A 400 7.42 4.96 -11.83
N ASN A 401 6.16 5.41 -11.91
CA ASN A 401 5.41 6.01 -10.80
C ASN A 401 3.99 5.40 -10.69
N HIS A 402 3.93 4.07 -10.71
CA HIS A 402 2.67 3.33 -10.61
C HIS A 402 2.08 3.42 -9.20
N ASP A 403 0.76 3.38 -9.10
CA ASP A 403 0.05 3.34 -7.82
C ASP A 403 -0.02 1.90 -7.30
N CYS A 404 0.89 1.55 -6.37
CA CYS A 404 0.96 0.20 -5.79
C CYS A 404 -0.27 -0.12 -4.90
N SER A 405 -0.96 0.90 -4.39
CA SER A 405 -2.15 0.74 -3.54
C SER A 405 -3.35 0.15 -4.30
N LEU A 406 -3.24 -0.05 -5.61
CA LEU A 406 -4.27 -0.71 -6.41
C LEU A 406 -4.28 -2.24 -6.24
N THR A 407 -3.17 -2.85 -5.83
CA THR A 407 -3.02 -4.32 -5.79
C THR A 407 -2.39 -4.86 -4.50
N CYS A 408 -1.60 -4.07 -3.77
CA CYS A 408 -0.99 -4.46 -2.49
C CYS A 408 -1.16 -3.37 -1.43
N PHE A 409 -0.60 -3.59 -0.24
CA PHE A 409 -0.67 -2.63 0.87
C PHE A 409 0.38 -1.51 0.77
N GLU A 410 1.35 -1.62 -0.12
CA GLU A 410 2.44 -0.65 -0.33
C GLU A 410 1.91 0.78 -0.51
N GLY A 411 2.15 1.62 0.50
CA GLY A 411 1.73 3.01 0.52
C GLY A 411 0.22 3.21 0.56
N ILE A 412 -0.58 2.25 1.05
CA ILE A 412 -2.06 2.25 0.95
C ILE A 412 -2.72 3.50 1.53
N ARG A 413 -2.15 4.05 2.62
CA ARG A 413 -2.60 5.27 3.32
C ARG A 413 -1.44 6.12 3.86
N SER A 414 -0.30 6.08 3.17
CA SER A 414 0.95 6.76 3.57
C SER A 414 0.80 8.26 3.85
N GLU A 415 -0.02 8.98 3.08
CA GLU A 415 -0.25 10.43 3.26
C GLU A 415 -0.89 10.79 4.62
N GLU A 416 -1.50 9.82 5.29
CA GLU A 416 -2.25 10.04 6.53
C GLU A 416 -1.43 9.73 7.80
N ILE A 417 -0.30 9.02 7.66
CA ILE A 417 0.49 8.48 8.78
C ILE A 417 0.87 9.57 9.77
N GLU A 418 1.52 10.65 9.31
CA GLU A 418 2.01 11.70 10.21
C GLU A 418 0.88 12.37 10.98
N ALA A 419 -0.23 12.65 10.31
CA ALA A 419 -1.39 13.30 10.92
C ALA A 419 -2.07 12.39 11.94
N ILE A 420 -2.11 11.08 11.71
CA ILE A 420 -2.69 10.11 12.63
C ILE A 420 -1.78 9.91 13.85
N VAL A 421 -0.47 9.74 13.64
CA VAL A 421 0.52 9.64 14.72
C VAL A 421 0.46 10.86 15.63
N ALA A 422 0.44 12.08 15.06
CA ALA A 422 0.40 13.33 15.82
C ALA A 422 -0.89 13.53 16.64
N ARG A 423 -1.98 12.80 16.36
CA ARG A 423 -3.22 12.87 17.16
C ARG A 423 -3.12 12.14 18.50
N ARG A 424 -2.18 11.20 18.63
CA ARG A 424 -2.07 10.29 19.79
C ARG A 424 -0.72 10.32 20.48
N LEU A 425 0.33 10.68 19.74
CA LEU A 425 1.70 10.66 20.21
C LEU A 425 2.34 12.03 19.96
N GLN A 426 3.07 12.52 20.96
CA GLN A 426 3.85 13.75 20.89
C GLN A 426 5.23 13.47 20.31
N PRO A 427 5.71 14.28 19.35
CA PRO A 427 7.05 14.13 18.82
C PRO A 427 8.10 14.54 19.86
N VAL A 428 9.08 13.66 20.09
CA VAL A 428 10.30 13.97 20.86
C VAL A 428 11.39 14.42 19.89
N GLU A 429 11.55 13.68 18.80
CA GLU A 429 12.54 13.95 17.77
C GLU A 429 12.02 13.42 16.43
N VAL A 430 12.08 14.23 15.36
CA VAL A 430 11.64 13.82 14.03
C VAL A 430 12.61 14.36 12.99
N ARG A 431 12.96 13.53 12.00
CA ARG A 431 13.72 13.89 10.81
C ARG A 431 12.92 13.50 9.58
N ARG A 432 12.85 14.42 8.61
CA ARG A 432 12.22 14.21 7.32
C ARG A 432 13.21 14.53 6.22
N PHE A 433 13.37 13.63 5.29
CA PHE A 433 14.31 13.74 4.18
C PHE A 433 13.81 12.89 3.00
N ASP A 434 14.57 12.91 1.91
CA ASP A 434 14.35 12.08 0.72
C ASP A 434 12.97 12.31 0.06
N CYS A 435 12.92 13.30 -0.83
CA CYS A 435 11.80 13.65 -1.68
C CYS A 435 11.64 12.65 -2.85
N PHE A 436 12.74 12.23 -3.50
CA PHE A 436 12.65 11.34 -4.66
C PHE A 436 13.84 10.39 -4.91
N LEU A 437 14.96 10.46 -4.17
CA LEU A 437 16.13 9.62 -4.44
C LEU A 437 15.85 8.14 -4.24
N TRP A 438 15.05 7.79 -3.24
CA TRP A 438 14.58 6.43 -3.01
C TRP A 438 13.96 5.80 -4.27
N ARG A 439 13.36 6.60 -5.15
CA ARG A 439 12.77 6.12 -6.41
C ARG A 439 13.80 5.92 -7.52
N LEU A 440 14.89 6.69 -7.52
CA LEU A 440 16.00 6.56 -8.49
C LEU A 440 16.97 5.42 -8.13
N PHE A 441 17.09 5.10 -6.84
CA PHE A 441 18.06 4.13 -6.30
C PHE A 441 17.38 3.02 -5.49
N ASN A 442 16.20 2.55 -5.94
CA ASN A 442 15.55 1.37 -5.38
C ASN A 442 16.12 0.07 -5.98
N LEU A 443 15.59 -1.08 -5.53
CA LEU A 443 15.99 -2.42 -6.00
C LEU A 443 15.92 -2.61 -7.52
N ALA A 444 15.09 -1.83 -8.22
CA ALA A 444 14.99 -1.92 -9.67
C ALA A 444 16.25 -1.37 -10.37
N TYR A 445 16.94 -0.41 -9.77
CA TYR A 445 18.01 0.36 -10.44
C TYR A 445 19.33 0.41 -9.67
N LEU A 446 19.36 0.14 -8.37
CA LEU A 446 20.56 0.35 -7.55
C LEU A 446 21.77 -0.46 -8.06
N ASP A 447 21.55 -1.68 -8.54
CA ASP A 447 22.61 -2.55 -9.08
C ASP A 447 23.13 -2.11 -10.47
N ASN A 448 22.56 -1.05 -11.06
CA ASN A 448 23.12 -0.45 -12.26
C ASN A 448 24.33 0.45 -11.98
N TYR A 449 24.60 0.76 -10.72
CA TYR A 449 25.66 1.67 -10.31
C TYR A 449 26.76 0.91 -9.55
N ASP A 450 28.01 1.16 -9.91
CA ASP A 450 29.19 0.65 -9.23
C ASP A 450 29.96 1.81 -8.59
N LEU A 451 29.81 1.97 -7.28
CA LEU A 451 30.46 3.06 -6.54
C LEU A 451 31.99 3.00 -6.58
N SER A 452 32.63 1.90 -7.02
CA SER A 452 34.08 1.94 -7.25
C SER A 452 34.46 2.84 -8.44
N ARG A 453 33.53 3.03 -9.39
CA ARG A 453 33.74 3.85 -10.60
C ARG A 453 33.46 5.31 -10.30
N ALA A 454 34.41 6.17 -10.66
CA ALA A 454 34.27 7.62 -10.48
C ALA A 454 33.09 8.21 -11.27
N ALA A 455 32.77 7.66 -12.45
CA ALA A 455 31.65 8.10 -13.27
C ALA A 455 30.30 7.84 -12.59
N ASP A 456 30.08 6.62 -12.09
CA ASP A 456 28.84 6.23 -11.41
C ASP A 456 28.66 7.01 -10.11
N ARG A 457 29.73 7.15 -9.31
CA ARG A 457 29.73 8.00 -8.12
C ARG A 457 29.33 9.43 -8.46
N ALA A 458 29.89 10.00 -9.52
CA ALA A 458 29.54 11.36 -9.94
C ALA A 458 28.07 11.50 -10.37
N LEU A 459 27.46 10.45 -10.94
CA LEU A 459 26.02 10.45 -11.24
C LEU A 459 25.17 10.49 -9.97
N VAL A 460 25.50 9.64 -9.00
CA VAL A 460 24.80 9.60 -7.70
C VAL A 460 24.93 10.93 -6.98
N GLU A 461 26.13 11.53 -6.96
CA GLU A 461 26.39 12.83 -6.34
C GLU A 461 25.58 13.97 -6.98
N ARG A 462 25.40 13.96 -8.30
CA ARG A 462 24.52 14.93 -8.99
C ARG A 462 23.05 14.74 -8.66
N ALA A 463 22.59 13.49 -8.51
CA ALA A 463 21.22 13.23 -8.07
C ALA A 463 21.01 13.80 -6.66
N ILE A 464 21.97 13.60 -5.75
CA ILE A 464 21.93 14.15 -4.40
C ILE A 464 21.94 15.68 -4.41
N ASP A 465 22.77 16.33 -5.24
CA ASP A 465 22.76 17.79 -5.37
C ASP A 465 21.39 18.31 -5.82
N LEU A 466 20.75 17.63 -6.77
CA LEU A 466 19.42 17.98 -7.26
C LEU A 466 18.34 17.80 -6.19
N GLU A 467 18.41 16.72 -5.42
CA GLU A 467 17.54 16.45 -4.27
C GLU A 467 17.69 17.55 -3.19
N VAL A 468 18.93 17.93 -2.86
CA VAL A 468 19.21 19.00 -1.88
C VAL A 468 18.64 20.34 -2.34
N GLU A 469 18.85 20.70 -3.62
CA GLU A 469 18.25 21.91 -4.21
C GLU A 469 16.72 21.86 -4.14
N PHE A 470 16.12 20.73 -4.50
CA PHE A 470 14.66 20.55 -4.47
C PHE A 470 14.09 20.63 -3.05
N PHE A 471 14.73 19.97 -2.08
CA PHE A 471 14.36 20.00 -0.66
C PHE A 471 14.38 21.44 -0.12
N HIS A 472 15.48 22.18 -0.34
CA HIS A 472 15.56 23.60 0.08
C HIS A 472 14.61 24.52 -0.70
N GLY A 473 14.20 24.12 -1.91
CA GLY A 473 13.17 24.77 -2.70
C GLY A 473 11.73 24.56 -2.20
N GLY A 474 11.53 23.78 -1.12
CA GLY A 474 10.22 23.48 -0.55
C GLY A 474 9.64 22.13 -0.99
N GLY A 475 10.45 21.27 -1.59
CA GLY A 475 10.09 19.90 -1.92
C GLY A 475 9.64 19.12 -0.68
N GLN A 476 8.61 18.29 -0.84
CA GLN A 476 8.04 17.51 0.27
C GLN A 476 8.86 16.23 0.49
N PRO A 477 9.50 16.04 1.66
CA PRO A 477 10.20 14.80 1.98
C PRO A 477 9.22 13.64 2.18
N THR A 478 9.68 12.43 1.86
CA THR A 478 8.83 11.24 1.91
C THR A 478 9.33 10.17 2.88
N THR A 479 10.50 10.34 3.47
CA THR A 479 11.02 9.45 4.52
C THR A 479 10.98 10.13 5.88
N LEU A 480 10.52 9.39 6.89
CA LEU A 480 10.42 9.82 8.28
C LEU A 480 11.20 8.87 9.22
N ASN A 481 12.11 9.45 9.99
CA ASN A 481 12.63 8.86 11.21
C ASN A 481 12.07 9.65 12.40
N GLY A 482 11.48 8.99 13.39
CA GLY A 482 10.87 9.67 14.52
C GLY A 482 10.86 8.88 15.82
N VAL A 483 11.01 9.61 16.92
CA VAL A 483 10.76 9.17 18.28
C VAL A 483 9.58 9.95 18.82
N PHE A 484 8.60 9.24 19.34
CA PHE A 484 7.37 9.80 19.89
C PHE A 484 7.09 9.24 21.27
N CYS A 485 6.35 9.98 22.09
CA CYS A 485 5.85 9.53 23.39
C CYS A 485 4.33 9.77 23.49
N ARG A 486 3.69 9.15 24.47
CA ARG A 486 2.25 9.32 24.75
C ARG A 486 1.92 10.72 25.27
#